data_AF-A0A938P0Q1-F1
#
_entry.id   AF-A0A938P0Q1-F1
#
_cell.length_a   1.000
_cell.length_b   1.000
_cell.length_c   1.000
_cell.angle_alpha   90.00
_cell.angle_beta   90.00
_cell.angle_gamma   90.00
#
_symmetry.space_group_name_H-M   'P 1'
#
loop_
_entity.id
_entity.type
_entity.pdbx_description
1 polymer ?
#
loop_
_entity_poly.entity_id
_entity_poly.type
_entity_poly.pdbx_seq_one_letter_code
_entity_poly.pdbx_strand_id
1 'polypeptide(L)'
;MERTRFQSAPDGLVAGSLKESVRTYERALIIDALKVNGNDKRKVAKLLGISLSSLYRKLRELSIEGFEENERHEMQREETELSTTVG
;
A
#
# COMPACT_ATOMS: atom_id res chain seq x y z
N MET A 1 -17.90 -31.27 -35.21
CA MET A 1 -16.59 -30.70 -34.78
C MET A 1 -16.84 -29.33 -34.18
N GLU A 2 -16.32 -29.18 -32.98
CA GLU A 2 -16.51 -28.15 -31.97
C GLU A 2 -16.19 -26.71 -32.42
N ARG A 3 -17.02 -25.75 -32.01
CA ARG A 3 -16.60 -24.38 -31.69
C ARG A 3 -17.36 -23.93 -30.44
N THR A 4 -16.98 -24.48 -29.30
CA THR A 4 -17.48 -24.04 -28.00
C THR A 4 -17.14 -22.57 -27.83
N ARG A 5 -18.17 -21.74 -27.92
CA ARG A 5 -18.14 -20.33 -27.58
C ARG A 5 -17.68 -20.24 -26.12
N PHE A 6 -16.43 -19.83 -25.90
CA PHE A 6 -15.96 -19.45 -24.57
C PHE A 6 -16.78 -18.23 -24.15
N GLN A 7 -17.78 -18.49 -23.30
CA GLN A 7 -18.59 -17.44 -22.69
C GLN A 7 -17.66 -16.58 -21.83
N SER A 8 -17.77 -15.27 -22.03
CA SER A 8 -17.08 -14.24 -21.30
C SER A 8 -17.25 -14.44 -19.79
N ALA A 9 -16.12 -14.57 -19.09
CA ALA A 9 -16.10 -14.61 -17.63
C ALA A 9 -16.71 -13.32 -17.05
N PRO A 10 -17.36 -13.39 -15.88
CA PRO A 10 -18.00 -12.23 -15.25
C PRO A 10 -16.99 -11.11 -14.97
N ASP A 11 -17.43 -9.86 -15.18
CA ASP A 11 -16.73 -8.56 -15.02
C ASP A 11 -16.06 -8.27 -13.65
N GLY A 12 -15.86 -9.27 -12.78
CA GLY A 12 -15.36 -9.10 -11.42
C GLY A 12 -14.08 -9.87 -11.06
N LEU A 13 -13.54 -10.71 -11.95
CA LEU A 13 -12.29 -11.43 -11.69
C LEU A 13 -11.26 -11.03 -12.74
N VAL A 14 -10.42 -10.08 -12.36
CA VAL A 14 -9.32 -9.55 -13.16
C VAL A 14 -8.49 -10.72 -13.68
N ALA A 15 -8.34 -10.84 -15.00
CA ALA A 15 -7.47 -11.82 -15.62
C ALA A 15 -6.04 -11.67 -15.09
N GLY A 16 -5.59 -12.61 -14.26
CA GLY A 16 -4.28 -12.56 -13.61
C GLY A 16 -4.13 -13.62 -12.52
N SER A 17 -2.90 -13.80 -12.01
CA SER A 17 -2.65 -14.71 -10.88
C SER A 17 -3.25 -14.19 -9.56
N LEU A 18 -3.47 -15.06 -8.57
CA LEU A 18 -3.88 -14.65 -7.21
C LEU A 18 -2.98 -13.54 -6.65
N LYS A 19 -1.67 -13.65 -6.92
CA LYS A 19 -0.67 -12.67 -6.51
C LYS A 19 -0.97 -11.28 -7.09
N GLU A 20 -1.36 -11.19 -8.35
CA GLU A 20 -1.70 -9.92 -9.00
C GLU A 20 -3.03 -9.34 -8.52
N SER A 21 -4.01 -10.20 -8.27
CA SER A 21 -5.30 -9.78 -7.70
C SER A 21 -5.12 -9.18 -6.31
N VAL A 22 -4.35 -9.84 -5.44
CA VAL A 22 -4.01 -9.33 -4.10
C VAL A 22 -3.25 -8.00 -4.21
N ARG A 23 -2.24 -7.92 -5.09
CA ARG A 23 -1.46 -6.70 -5.31
C ARG A 23 -2.34 -5.51 -5.74
N THR A 24 -3.31 -5.77 -6.62
CA THR A 24 -4.26 -4.76 -7.11
C THR A 24 -5.17 -4.27 -6.00
N TYR A 25 -5.71 -5.20 -5.20
CA TYR A 25 -6.55 -4.87 -4.05
C TYR A 25 -5.78 -4.08 -2.99
N GLU A 26 -4.58 -4.53 -2.60
CA GLU A 26 -3.73 -3.83 -1.64
C GLU A 26 -3.41 -2.41 -2.10
N ARG A 27 -3.10 -2.23 -3.39
CA ARG A 27 -2.84 -0.92 -3.98
C ARG A 27 -4.05 0.00 -3.89
N ALA A 28 -5.22 -0.47 -4.28
CA ALA A 28 -6.45 0.31 -4.19
C ALA A 28 -6.75 0.71 -2.73
N LEU A 29 -6.64 -0.24 -1.80
CA LEU A 29 -6.90 -0.01 -0.38
C LEU A 29 -5.97 1.05 0.22
N ILE A 30 -4.68 0.99 -0.09
CA ILE A 30 -3.70 1.98 0.41
C ILE A 30 -3.98 3.36 -0.18
N ILE A 31 -4.30 3.46 -1.48
CA ILE A 31 -4.64 4.72 -2.15
C ILE A 31 -5.87 5.36 -1.49
N ASP A 32 -6.92 4.58 -1.21
CA ASP A 32 -8.13 5.12 -0.61
C ASP A 32 -7.91 5.55 0.83
N ALA A 33 -7.15 4.78 1.61
CA ALA A 33 -6.76 5.18 2.95
C ALA A 33 -5.97 6.50 2.95
N LEU A 34 -5.06 6.68 1.99
CA LEU A 34 -4.29 7.91 1.80
C LEU A 34 -5.18 9.10 1.47
N LYS A 35 -6.14 8.95 0.55
CA LYS A 35 -7.10 10.01 0.20
C LYS A 35 -7.93 10.44 1.42
N VAL A 36 -8.49 9.48 2.15
CA VAL A 36 -9.35 9.73 3.32
C VAL A 36 -8.58 10.42 4.45
N ASN A 37 -7.30 10.11 4.61
CA ASN A 37 -6.46 10.67 5.67
C ASN A 37 -5.62 11.88 5.23
N GLY A 38 -5.86 12.44 4.03
CA GLY A 38 -5.11 13.60 3.53
C GLY A 38 -3.60 13.34 3.42
N ASN A 39 -3.21 12.15 2.97
CA ASN A 39 -1.82 11.68 2.87
C ASN A 39 -1.04 11.52 4.19
N ASP A 40 -1.69 11.59 5.35
CA ASP A 40 -1.07 11.33 6.66
C ASP A 40 -0.70 9.84 6.82
N LYS A 41 0.58 9.52 6.61
CA LYS A 41 1.10 8.15 6.60
C LYS A 41 0.96 7.43 7.94
N ARG A 42 1.06 8.17 9.05
CA ARG A 42 0.93 7.60 10.39
C ARG A 42 -0.50 7.17 10.66
N LYS A 43 -1.46 8.02 10.29
CA LYS A 43 -2.89 7.68 10.37
C LYS A 43 -3.25 6.53 9.45
N VAL A 44 -2.71 6.50 8.22
CA VAL A 44 -2.93 5.39 7.28
C VAL A 44 -2.37 4.08 7.82
N ALA A 45 -1.13 4.07 8.33
CA ALA A 45 -0.51 2.87 8.90
C ALA A 45 -1.34 2.33 10.08
N LYS A 46 -1.77 3.23 10.98
CA LYS A 46 -2.65 2.89 12.10
C LYS A 46 -4.01 2.36 11.63
N LEU A 47 -4.62 2.99 10.63
CA LEU A 47 -5.91 2.56 10.06
C LEU A 47 -5.83 1.18 9.42
N LEU A 48 -4.74 0.90 8.69
CA LEU A 48 -4.50 -0.38 8.05
C LEU A 48 -3.95 -1.45 9.01
N GLY A 49 -3.66 -1.11 10.26
CA GLY A 49 -3.14 -2.03 11.27
C GLY A 49 -1.71 -2.52 10.99
N ILE A 50 -0.90 -1.73 10.28
CA ILE A 50 0.48 -2.08 9.91
C ILE A 50 1.47 -1.07 10.49
N SER A 51 2.75 -1.46 10.60
CA SER A 51 3.80 -0.49 10.95
C SER A 51 4.01 0.53 9.85
N LEU A 52 4.47 1.72 10.21
CA LEU A 52 4.78 2.79 9.26
C LEU A 52 5.84 2.32 8.24
N SER A 53 6.88 1.60 8.69
CA SER A 53 7.90 1.00 7.82
C SER A 53 7.30 0.01 6.82
N SER A 54 6.29 -0.77 7.23
CA SER A 54 5.59 -1.71 6.35
C SER A 54 4.74 -0.97 5.32
N LEU A 55 4.08 0.12 5.71
CA LEU A 55 3.35 0.99 4.78
C LEU A 55 4.31 1.54 3.71
N TYR A 56 5.44 2.13 4.11
CA TYR A 56 6.45 2.64 3.18
C TYR A 56 6.96 1.56 2.22
N ARG A 57 7.25 0.35 2.72
CA ARG A 57 7.66 -0.77 1.87
C ARG A 57 6.59 -1.10 0.82
N LYS A 58 5.31 -1.16 1.22
CA LYS A 58 4.20 -1.40 0.31
C LYS A 58 4.02 -0.27 -0.70
N LEU A 59 4.20 0.99 -0.33
CA LEU A 59 4.13 2.13 -1.26
C LEU A 59 5.15 1.98 -2.40
N ARG A 60 6.39 1.60 -2.07
CA ARG A 60 7.45 1.34 -3.05
C ARG A 60 7.17 0.11 -3.91
N GLU A 61 6.81 -1.02 -3.27
CA GLU A 61 6.50 -2.29 -3.95
C GLU A 61 5.30 -2.18 -4.91
N LEU A 62 4.34 -1.30 -4.62
CA LEU A 62 3.12 -1.09 -5.40
C LEU A 62 3.23 0.09 -6.38
N SER A 63 4.40 0.74 -6.45
CA SER A 63 4.67 1.91 -7.31
C SER A 63 3.53 2.93 -7.24
N ILE A 64 3.13 3.30 -6.03
CA ILE A 64 2.10 4.32 -5.83
C ILE A 64 2.82 5.67 -5.90
N GLU A 65 2.54 6.46 -6.94
CA GLU A 65 3.25 7.73 -7.21
C GLU A 65 2.98 8.79 -6.13
N GLY A 66 3.99 9.62 -5.81
CA GLY A 66 3.85 10.79 -4.93
C GLY A 66 4.30 10.62 -3.46
N PHE A 67 5.08 9.58 -3.12
CA PHE A 67 5.53 9.33 -1.73
C PHE A 67 7.05 9.30 -1.52
N GLU A 68 7.84 9.53 -2.57
CA GLU A 68 9.30 9.38 -2.58
C GLU A 68 10.05 10.47 -1.77
N GLU A 69 9.43 11.63 -1.51
CA GLU A 69 10.15 12.80 -0.95
C GLU A 69 10.24 12.83 0.60
N ASN A 70 9.39 12.09 1.31
CA ASN A 70 9.31 12.18 2.78
C ASN A 70 10.14 11.13 3.56
N GLU A 71 10.70 10.11 2.89
CA GLU A 71 11.31 8.96 3.55
C GLU A 71 12.57 9.30 4.36
N ARG A 72 13.33 10.31 3.95
CA ARG A 72 14.62 10.64 4.59
C ARG A 72 14.46 11.44 5.90
N HIS A 73 13.36 12.15 6.09
CA HIS A 73 13.21 13.10 7.20
C HIS A 73 12.45 12.55 8.42
N GLU A 74 11.59 11.55 8.26
CA GLU A 74 10.85 10.99 9.40
C GLU A 74 11.62 9.87 10.14
N MET A 75 12.40 9.05 9.43
CA MET A 75 13.17 7.97 10.06
C MET A 75 14.29 8.48 10.98
N GLN A 76 14.91 9.62 10.64
CA GLN A 76 15.95 10.23 11.48
C GLN A 76 15.39 10.89 12.76
N ARG A 77 14.09 11.22 12.80
CA ARG A 77 13.46 11.85 13.98
C ARG A 77 13.09 10.81 15.05
N GLU A 78 12.65 9.62 14.64
CA GLU A 78 12.30 8.54 15.58
C GLU A 78 13.53 7.92 16.27
N GLU A 79 14.70 7.85 15.60
CA GLU A 79 15.96 7.43 16.23
C GLU A 79 16.47 8.45 17.28
N THR A 80 16.15 9.74 17.13
CA THR A 80 16.58 10.78 18.10
C THR A 80 15.64 10.94 19.30
N GLU A 81 14.35 10.63 19.15
CA GLU A 81 13.36 10.76 20.24
C GLU A 81 13.41 9.58 21.23
N LEU A 82 13.84 8.39 20.79
CA LEU A 82 14.08 7.23 21.67
C LEU A 82 15.43 7.30 22.40
N SER A 83 16.40 8.05 21.88
CA SER A 83 17.75 8.19 22.46
C SER A 83 17.83 9.24 23.58
N THR A 84 16.94 10.25 23.58
CA THR A 84 16.93 11.33 24.59
C THR A 84 16.11 11.00 25.85
N THR A 85 15.45 9.84 25.92
CA THR A 85 14.67 9.41 27.10
C THR A 85 15.47 8.53 28.08
N VAL A 86 16.74 8.22 27.81
CA VAL A 86 17.59 7.48 28.76
C VAL A 86 18.97 8.13 28.89
N GLY A 87 19.16 8.94 29.94
CA GLY A 87 20.47 9.43 30.38
C GLY A 87 20.50 10.90 30.75
#